data_AF-X6N492-F1
#
_entry.id   AF-X6N492-F1
#
_cell.length_a   1.000
_cell.length_b   1.000
_cell.length_c   1.000
_cell.angle_alpha   90.00
_cell.angle_beta   90.00
_cell.angle_gamma   90.00
#
_symmetry.space_group_name_H-M   'P 1'
#
loop_
_entity.id
_entity.type
_entity.pdbx_description
1 polymer ?
#
loop_
_entity_poly.entity_id
_entity_poly.type
_entity_poly.pdbx_seq_one_letter_code
_entity_poly.pdbx_strand_id
1 'polypeptide(L)'
;MSSYNEIGADFADEEKIEKKYDPESSNDTTKRRNYLTGVVATVGLILIGVIIAVAVTINSGSSHHHSGNNPKDYETILLDSMNTTNIANDFSVLCSSPHLAGSARNDYLASYVNASFAEWGLETQINVLFFFFFFFFFLSYAILSFEYHNSSVELLNKTTMKPVYSAVLAEPIVSGIPSTNTSYRTQAWFGYAPKGDVKGDLVYVNYGSKSDFDALVAANVNLTGKIGIARYGANFRGLKVWNAQNYGLIGLIVYSDPINDGFVNGP
;
A
#
# COMPACT_ATOMS: atom_id res chain seq x y z
N MET A 1 29.98 -18.47 32.51
CA MET A 1 29.44 -17.12 32.23
C MET A 1 27.91 -17.26 32.29
N SER A 2 27.35 -17.52 33.47
CA SER A 2 27.07 -16.59 34.58
C SER A 2 26.03 -15.53 34.19
N SER A 3 24.78 -15.76 34.60
CA SER A 3 23.85 -14.79 35.23
C SER A 3 22.38 -15.14 34.92
N TYR A 4 21.81 -16.04 35.73
CA TYR A 4 20.36 -16.08 35.99
C TYR A 4 20.19 -16.71 37.37
N ASN A 5 20.28 -15.87 38.40
CA ASN A 5 19.87 -16.13 39.78
C ASN A 5 19.83 -14.76 40.46
N GLU A 6 18.66 -14.37 40.94
CA GLU A 6 18.39 -13.44 42.06
C GLU A 6 17.07 -12.69 41.82
N ILE A 7 15.95 -13.33 42.18
CA ILE A 7 14.82 -12.61 42.76
C ILE A 7 14.29 -13.50 43.89
N GLY A 8 14.83 -13.27 45.08
CA GLY A 8 14.39 -13.88 46.33
C GLY A 8 14.59 -12.88 47.47
N ALA A 9 13.52 -12.70 48.23
CA ALA A 9 13.42 -11.98 49.51
C ALA A 9 13.38 -10.44 49.46
N ASP A 10 12.19 -9.88 49.70
CA ASP A 10 11.99 -9.04 50.89
C ASP A 10 10.49 -9.00 51.28
N PHE A 11 10.08 -9.89 52.18
CA PHE A 11 8.77 -9.88 52.85
C PHE A 11 9.06 -9.71 54.35
N ALA A 12 9.29 -8.48 54.80
CA ALA A 12 9.59 -8.20 56.20
C ALA A 12 9.11 -6.81 56.70
N ASP A 13 8.12 -6.18 56.05
CA ASP A 13 7.65 -4.84 56.45
C ASP A 13 6.13 -4.70 56.71
N GLU A 14 5.36 -5.79 56.69
CA GLU A 14 3.92 -5.73 57.02
C GLU A 14 3.63 -5.68 58.54
N GLU A 15 4.56 -6.13 59.40
CA GLU A 15 4.32 -6.21 60.84
C GLU A 15 4.51 -4.87 61.60
N LYS A 16 5.00 -3.82 60.92
CA LYS A 16 5.19 -2.47 61.52
C LYS A 16 4.00 -1.53 61.35
N ILE A 17 3.01 -1.86 60.53
CA ILE A 17 1.92 -0.95 60.19
C ILE A 17 0.74 -1.07 61.17
N GLU A 18 0.62 -2.18 61.92
CA GLU A 18 -0.56 -2.46 62.75
C GLU A 18 -0.52 -1.91 64.19
N LYS A 19 0.55 -1.18 64.58
CA LYS A 19 0.71 -0.66 65.96
C LYS A 19 0.55 0.86 66.12
N LYS A 20 -0.26 1.52 65.29
CA LYS A 20 -0.53 2.96 65.46
C LYS A 20 -1.99 3.36 65.18
N TYR A 21 -2.94 2.67 65.79
CA TYR A 21 -4.31 3.18 65.86
C TYR A 21 -4.91 2.96 67.24
N ASP A 22 -4.90 4.03 68.04
CA ASP A 22 -5.66 4.17 69.28
C ASP A 22 -6.93 5.00 68.95
N PRO A 23 -8.14 4.42 69.02
CA PRO A 23 -9.36 5.08 68.56
C PRO A 23 -9.94 6.11 69.56
N GLU A 24 -9.31 6.37 70.71
CA GLU A 24 -9.95 7.12 71.80
C GLU A 24 -9.61 8.62 71.94
N SER A 25 -8.79 9.23 71.09
CA SER A 25 -8.40 10.66 71.28
C SER A 25 -9.17 11.70 70.46
N SER A 26 -10.15 11.34 69.64
CA SER A 26 -10.82 12.30 68.76
C SER A 26 -12.19 12.75 69.27
N ASN A 27 -12.22 13.75 70.16
CA ASN A 27 -13.44 14.51 70.43
C ASN A 27 -13.20 16.03 70.45
N ASP A 28 -12.43 16.52 69.46
CA ASP A 28 -12.40 17.95 69.13
C ASP A 28 -13.38 18.25 67.99
N THR A 29 -14.66 18.34 68.36
CA THR A 29 -15.78 18.72 67.48
C THR A 29 -15.58 20.09 66.82
N THR A 30 -14.74 20.94 67.41
CA THR A 30 -14.47 22.30 66.92
C THR A 30 -13.52 22.28 65.71
N LYS A 31 -12.47 21.46 65.73
CA LYS A 31 -11.57 21.26 64.58
C LYS A 31 -12.27 20.65 63.38
N ARG A 32 -13.12 19.64 63.58
CA ARG A 32 -13.91 19.03 62.49
C ARG A 32 -14.90 20.02 61.87
N ARG A 33 -15.57 20.84 62.69
CA ARG A 33 -16.48 21.89 62.18
C ARG A 33 -15.75 22.93 61.35
N ASN A 34 -14.58 23.38 61.81
CA ASN A 34 -13.77 24.39 61.10
C ASN A 34 -13.17 23.82 59.79
N TYR A 35 -12.81 22.54 59.77
CA TYR A 35 -12.38 21.84 58.57
C TYR A 35 -13.54 21.66 57.57
N LEU A 36 -14.72 21.25 58.03
CA LEU A 36 -15.92 21.12 57.19
C LEU A 36 -16.32 22.47 56.58
N THR A 37 -16.29 23.57 57.35
CA THR A 37 -16.56 24.90 56.82
C THR A 37 -15.52 25.34 55.79
N GLY A 38 -14.24 24.98 55.97
CA GLY A 38 -13.19 25.24 54.98
C GLY A 38 -13.36 24.45 53.68
N VAL A 39 -13.78 23.17 53.77
CA VAL A 39 -14.05 22.34 52.60
C VAL A 39 -15.28 22.85 51.84
N VAL A 40 -16.37 23.21 52.54
CA VAL A 40 -17.58 23.77 51.91
C VAL A 40 -17.28 25.11 51.23
N ALA A 41 -16.46 25.97 51.83
CA ALA A 41 -16.04 27.23 51.22
C ALA A 41 -15.20 27.00 49.95
N THR A 42 -14.27 26.05 49.98
CA THR A 42 -13.43 25.71 48.82
C THR A 42 -14.26 25.14 47.67
N VAL A 43 -15.19 24.22 47.97
CA VAL A 43 -16.10 23.65 46.96
C VAL A 43 -17.03 24.72 46.37
N GLY A 44 -17.53 25.64 47.21
CA GLY A 44 -18.33 26.78 46.77
C GLY A 44 -17.58 27.69 45.79
N LEU A 45 -16.30 28.00 46.07
CA LEU A 45 -15.46 28.82 45.20
C LEU A 45 -15.17 28.14 43.85
N ILE A 46 -14.95 26.82 43.85
CA ILE A 46 -14.75 26.05 42.62
C ILE A 46 -16.03 26.06 41.77
N LEU A 47 -17.21 25.86 42.38
CA LEU A 47 -18.48 25.90 41.67
C LEU A 47 -18.76 27.29 41.06
N ILE A 48 -18.46 28.36 41.78
CA ILE A 48 -18.56 29.74 41.25
C ILE A 48 -17.61 29.93 40.07
N GLY A 49 -16.37 29.44 40.17
CA GLY A 49 -15.40 29.47 39.06
C GLY A 49 -15.89 28.73 37.81
N VAL A 50 -16.51 27.56 37.98
CA VAL A 50 -17.12 26.78 36.89
C VAL A 50 -18.31 27.52 36.28
N ILE A 51 -19.18 28.12 37.10
CA ILE A 51 -20.33 28.90 36.60
C ILE A 51 -19.86 30.12 35.81
N ILE A 52 -18.81 30.83 36.28
CA ILE A 52 -18.23 31.96 35.55
C ILE A 52 -17.60 31.49 34.24
N ALA A 53 -16.86 30.38 34.24
CA ALA A 53 -16.26 29.83 33.03
C ALA A 53 -17.33 29.45 32.00
N VAL A 54 -18.40 28.75 32.43
CA VAL A 54 -19.53 28.39 31.57
C VAL A 54 -20.26 29.64 31.06
N ALA A 55 -20.48 30.65 31.90
CA ALA A 55 -21.09 31.91 31.48
C ALA A 55 -20.22 32.65 30.46
N VAL A 56 -18.89 32.66 30.62
CA VAL A 56 -17.95 33.24 29.65
C VAL A 56 -17.96 32.45 28.34
N THR A 57 -18.00 31.11 28.37
CA THR A 57 -18.11 30.29 27.16
C THR A 57 -19.44 30.51 26.43
N ILE A 58 -20.55 30.61 27.16
CA ILE A 58 -21.87 30.87 26.58
C ILE A 58 -21.95 32.30 26.01
N ASN A 59 -21.38 33.29 26.70
CA ASN A 59 -21.43 34.68 26.24
C ASN A 59 -20.45 34.94 25.08
N SER A 60 -19.33 34.21 25.03
CA SER A 60 -18.41 34.18 23.87
C SER A 60 -19.00 33.42 22.67
N GLY A 61 -20.08 32.67 22.86
CA GLY A 61 -20.88 32.04 21.82
C GLY A 61 -21.93 32.96 21.19
N SER A 62 -22.02 34.23 21.60
CA SER A 62 -22.90 35.22 20.99
C SER A 62 -22.34 35.69 19.64
N SER A 63 -22.63 34.87 18.62
CA SER A 63 -22.89 35.26 17.23
C SER A 63 -22.51 36.70 16.87
N HIS A 64 -21.29 36.87 16.38
CA HIS A 64 -21.01 37.93 15.40
C HIS A 64 -21.88 37.64 14.17
N HIS A 65 -23.03 38.28 14.07
CA HIS A 65 -23.73 38.44 12.80
C HIS A 65 -22.86 39.30 11.89
N HIS A 66 -21.93 38.66 11.19
CA HIS A 66 -21.41 39.19 9.94
C HIS A 66 -22.55 39.18 8.93
N SER A 67 -23.18 40.33 8.77
CA SER A 67 -23.89 40.69 7.54
C SER A 67 -22.84 40.80 6.43
N GLY A 68 -22.59 39.71 5.70
CA GLY A 68 -21.65 39.73 4.58
C GLY A 68 -21.33 38.34 4.03
N ASN A 69 -21.89 38.07 2.85
CA ASN A 69 -21.49 37.09 1.83
C ASN A 69 -21.87 35.62 2.02
N ASN A 70 -22.38 35.08 0.89
CA ASN A 70 -22.69 33.69 0.55
C ASN A 70 -21.90 32.66 1.38
N PRO A 71 -22.51 31.51 1.76
CA PRO A 71 -21.73 30.37 2.22
C PRO A 71 -20.63 30.12 1.18
N LYS A 72 -19.37 30.10 1.63
CA LYS A 72 -18.23 29.84 0.75
C LYS A 72 -18.52 28.54 0.04
N ASP A 73 -18.80 28.65 -1.24
CA ASP A 73 -19.01 27.50 -2.09
C ASP A 73 -17.63 26.92 -2.39
N TYR A 74 -17.12 26.15 -1.43
CA TYR A 74 -15.81 25.51 -1.52
C TYR A 74 -15.73 24.57 -2.72
N GLU A 75 -16.86 24.04 -3.18
CA GLU A 75 -16.95 23.24 -4.40
C GLU A 75 -16.65 24.11 -5.62
N THR A 76 -17.33 25.25 -5.79
CA THR A 76 -17.03 26.19 -6.87
C THR A 76 -15.57 26.66 -6.83
N ILE A 77 -15.04 27.01 -5.66
CA ILE A 77 -13.62 27.42 -5.53
C ILE A 77 -12.67 26.30 -5.97
N LEU A 78 -12.95 25.04 -5.57
CA LEU A 78 -12.14 23.90 -5.95
C LEU A 78 -12.20 23.65 -7.46
N LEU A 79 -13.40 23.65 -8.05
CA LEU A 79 -13.60 23.44 -9.48
C LEU A 79 -12.95 24.56 -10.31
N ASP A 80 -13.11 25.82 -9.91
CA ASP A 80 -12.50 26.97 -10.58
C ASP A 80 -10.97 27.01 -10.46
N SER A 81 -10.40 26.36 -9.43
CA SER A 81 -8.95 26.26 -9.25
C SER A 81 -8.28 25.23 -10.17
N MET A 82 -9.05 24.30 -10.75
CA MET A 82 -8.51 23.28 -11.65
C MET A 82 -8.07 23.89 -12.97
N ASN A 83 -6.82 23.67 -13.36
CA ASN A 83 -6.23 24.24 -14.56
C ASN A 83 -5.67 23.13 -15.47
N THR A 84 -6.24 23.01 -16.67
CA THR A 84 -5.87 21.97 -17.65
C THR A 84 -4.44 22.11 -18.17
N THR A 85 -3.91 23.33 -18.25
CA THR A 85 -2.52 23.60 -18.64
C THR A 85 -1.56 23.09 -17.58
N ASN A 86 -1.86 23.33 -16.29
CA ASN A 86 -1.02 22.82 -15.19
C ASN A 86 -1.02 21.28 -15.17
N ILE A 87 -2.20 20.66 -15.29
CA ILE A 87 -2.34 19.20 -15.37
C ILE A 87 -1.52 18.64 -16.54
N ALA A 88 -1.59 19.26 -17.72
CA ALA A 88 -0.82 18.82 -18.89
C ALA A 88 0.70 18.95 -18.68
N ASN A 89 1.15 20.04 -18.03
CA ASN A 89 2.56 20.25 -17.72
C ASN A 89 3.09 19.21 -16.74
N ASP A 90 2.37 18.97 -15.64
CA ASP A 90 2.73 17.96 -14.64
C ASP A 90 2.75 16.57 -15.28
N PHE A 91 1.72 16.23 -16.05
CA PHE A 91 1.65 14.96 -16.78
C PHE A 91 2.83 14.78 -17.75
N SER A 92 3.21 15.84 -18.46
CA SER A 92 4.39 15.80 -19.35
C SER A 92 5.68 15.49 -18.58
N VAL A 93 5.84 16.03 -17.37
CA VAL A 93 7.02 15.72 -16.54
C VAL A 93 6.94 14.27 -16.05
N LEU A 94 5.81 13.87 -15.46
CA LEU A 94 5.61 12.54 -14.87
C LEU A 94 5.80 11.41 -15.91
N CYS A 95 5.33 11.61 -17.14
CA CYS A 95 5.37 10.59 -18.21
C CYS A 95 6.54 10.75 -19.20
N SER A 96 7.45 11.72 -19.00
CA SER A 96 8.56 11.97 -19.93
C SER A 96 9.57 10.82 -20.06
N SER A 97 9.63 9.91 -19.10
CA SER A 97 10.57 8.78 -19.08
C SER A 97 10.04 7.65 -18.20
N PRO A 98 10.33 6.37 -18.51
CA PRO A 98 9.94 5.24 -17.69
C PRO A 98 10.42 5.36 -16.24
N HIS A 99 9.54 5.03 -15.30
CA HIS A 99 9.75 5.24 -13.87
C HIS A 99 9.33 4.00 -13.06
N LEU A 100 9.90 2.83 -13.43
CA LEU A 100 9.68 1.58 -12.70
C LEU A 100 9.95 1.78 -11.21
N ALA A 101 9.13 1.17 -10.35
CA ALA A 101 9.33 1.22 -8.91
C ALA A 101 10.79 0.89 -8.55
N GLY A 102 11.37 1.62 -7.61
CA GLY A 102 12.77 1.45 -7.20
C GLY A 102 13.84 1.97 -8.17
N SER A 103 13.47 2.48 -9.36
CA SER A 103 14.43 3.13 -10.27
C SER A 103 14.83 4.53 -9.79
N ALA A 104 15.99 5.01 -10.23
CA ALA A 104 16.44 6.39 -9.98
C ALA A 104 15.45 7.44 -10.50
N ARG A 105 14.75 7.14 -11.62
CA ARG A 105 13.70 8.02 -12.13
C ARG A 105 12.51 8.09 -11.20
N ASN A 106 12.08 6.96 -10.63
CA ASN A 106 10.97 6.93 -9.68
C ASN A 106 11.29 7.70 -8.39
N ASP A 107 12.54 7.64 -7.92
CA ASP A 107 13.02 8.43 -6.77
C ASP A 107 13.03 9.95 -7.07
N TYR A 108 13.52 10.34 -8.26
CA TYR A 108 13.42 11.71 -8.73
C TYR A 108 11.98 12.22 -8.76
N LEU A 109 11.03 11.41 -9.27
CA LEU A 109 9.62 11.80 -9.33
C LEU A 109 8.99 11.95 -7.94
N ALA A 110 9.41 11.16 -6.95
CA ALA A 110 8.98 11.36 -5.57
C ALA A 110 9.42 12.72 -5.03
N SER A 111 10.65 13.13 -5.33
CA SER A 111 11.16 14.47 -4.98
C SER A 111 10.42 15.59 -5.69
N TYR A 112 10.10 15.41 -6.98
CA TYR A 112 9.32 16.35 -7.78
C TYR A 112 7.92 16.57 -7.17
N VAL A 113 7.18 15.49 -6.89
CA VAL A 113 5.84 15.57 -6.29
C VAL A 113 5.89 16.23 -4.90
N ASN A 114 6.89 15.90 -4.09
CA ASN A 114 7.07 16.54 -2.79
C ASN A 114 7.30 18.05 -2.92
N ALA A 115 8.12 18.48 -3.87
CA ALA A 115 8.36 19.90 -4.13
C ALA A 115 7.10 20.62 -4.61
N SER A 116 6.32 20.01 -5.51
CA SER A 116 5.05 20.56 -5.97
C SER A 116 4.06 20.76 -4.82
N PHE A 117 3.93 19.77 -3.93
CA PHE A 117 3.06 19.90 -2.76
C PHE A 117 3.51 21.03 -1.82
N ALA A 118 4.81 21.20 -1.61
CA ALA A 118 5.35 22.29 -0.81
C ALA A 118 5.07 23.66 -1.45
N GLU A 119 5.22 23.77 -2.77
CA GLU A 119 4.89 24.98 -3.54
C GLU A 119 3.40 25.36 -3.41
N TRP A 120 2.52 24.37 -3.35
CA TRP A 120 1.08 24.59 -3.15
C TRP A 120 0.70 24.90 -1.69
N GLY A 121 1.68 25.03 -0.80
CA GLY A 121 1.49 25.43 0.59
C GLY A 121 1.18 24.28 1.55
N LEU A 122 1.42 23.03 1.14
CA LEU A 122 1.31 21.87 2.04
C LEU A 122 2.59 21.70 2.86
N GLU A 123 2.44 21.25 4.11
CA GLU A 123 3.57 20.74 4.87
C GLU A 123 3.95 19.35 4.35
N THR A 124 5.18 19.21 3.85
CA THR A 124 5.61 17.99 3.15
C THR A 124 6.83 17.37 3.80
N GLN A 125 6.86 16.04 3.81
CA GLN A 125 8.01 15.26 4.23
C GLN A 125 8.08 13.96 3.42
N ILE A 126 9.29 13.58 3.01
CA ILE A 126 9.55 12.27 2.42
C ILE A 126 9.92 11.31 3.55
N ASN A 127 9.01 10.42 3.91
CA ASN A 127 9.26 9.37 4.89
C ASN A 127 9.73 8.10 4.18
N VAL A 128 11.02 7.80 4.31
CA VAL A 128 11.59 6.53 3.83
C VAL A 128 11.35 5.46 4.89
N LEU A 129 10.35 4.60 4.65
CA LEU A 129 10.10 3.44 5.50
C LEU A 129 11.08 2.32 5.16
N PHE A 130 12.17 2.23 5.93
CA PHE A 130 13.03 1.05 5.91
C PHE A 130 12.29 -0.11 6.61
N PHE A 131 11.68 -0.99 5.83
CA PHE A 131 11.16 -2.25 6.35
C PHE A 131 12.33 -3.15 6.79
N PHE A 132 12.78 -2.99 8.04
CA PHE A 132 13.69 -3.91 8.73
C PHE A 132 12.98 -5.21 9.11
N PHE A 133 12.56 -6.00 8.12
CA PHE A 133 12.14 -7.37 8.39
C PHE A 133 13.38 -8.26 8.42
N PHE A 134 13.58 -8.97 9.54
CA PHE A 134 14.56 -10.05 9.75
C PHE A 134 14.48 -11.22 8.72
N PHE A 135 13.67 -11.06 7.67
CA PHE A 135 13.46 -11.92 6.50
C PHE A 135 14.13 -11.34 5.23
N PHE A 136 15.23 -10.62 5.39
CA PHE A 136 15.86 -9.81 4.34
C PHE A 136 16.36 -10.57 3.11
N PHE A 137 16.49 -11.90 3.16
CA PHE A 137 17.00 -12.65 2.02
C PHE A 137 15.97 -12.92 0.93
N PHE A 138 14.67 -12.96 1.25
CA PHE A 138 13.62 -13.28 0.27
C PHE A 138 12.81 -12.07 -0.18
N LEU A 139 12.63 -11.06 0.68
CA LEU A 139 11.71 -9.94 0.38
C LEU A 139 12.34 -8.83 -0.48
N SER A 140 13.66 -8.59 -0.35
CA SER A 140 14.37 -7.58 -1.14
C SER A 140 14.38 -7.92 -2.65
N TYR A 141 14.47 -9.20 -2.99
CA TYR A 141 14.35 -9.67 -4.38
C TYR A 141 12.90 -9.74 -4.88
N ALA A 142 11.91 -9.68 -3.98
CA ALA A 142 10.50 -9.82 -4.31
C ALA A 142 9.90 -8.50 -4.78
N ILE A 143 10.14 -7.38 -4.08
CA ILE A 143 9.46 -6.10 -4.38
C ILE A 143 9.83 -5.55 -5.75
N LEU A 144 11.05 -5.84 -6.21
CA LEU A 144 11.56 -5.42 -7.50
C LEU A 144 11.97 -6.66 -8.27
N SER A 145 11.04 -7.17 -9.08
CA SER A 145 11.42 -8.06 -10.18
C SER A 145 12.29 -7.25 -11.12
N PHE A 146 13.60 -7.21 -10.86
CA PHE A 146 14.58 -6.54 -11.70
C PHE A 146 14.53 -7.15 -13.09
N GLU A 147 14.67 -6.25 -14.07
CA GLU A 147 14.89 -6.49 -15.48
C GLU A 147 15.43 -7.89 -15.80
N TYR A 148 14.59 -8.70 -16.43
CA TYR A 148 14.99 -10.00 -16.95
C TYR A 148 15.31 -9.85 -18.44
N HIS A 149 16.60 -9.79 -18.76
CA HIS A 149 17.06 -9.57 -20.14
C HIS A 149 17.26 -10.85 -20.96
N ASN A 150 17.00 -12.03 -20.38
CA ASN A 150 17.31 -13.33 -21.00
C ASN A 150 16.12 -14.30 -20.97
N SER A 151 14.90 -13.78 -21.08
CA SER A 151 13.71 -14.61 -21.24
C SER A 151 13.47 -14.92 -22.73
N SER A 152 12.96 -16.11 -23.02
CA SER A 152 12.55 -16.49 -24.37
C SER A 152 11.30 -17.36 -24.33
N VAL A 153 10.53 -17.29 -25.40
CA VAL A 153 9.42 -18.21 -25.69
C VAL A 153 9.64 -18.73 -27.10
N GLU A 154 9.88 -20.03 -27.22
CA GLU A 154 10.29 -20.64 -28.48
C GLU A 154 9.37 -21.79 -28.86
N LEU A 155 9.02 -21.84 -30.15
CA LEU A 155 8.41 -23.03 -30.73
C LEU A 155 9.52 -23.93 -31.22
N LEU A 156 9.58 -25.15 -30.71
CA LEU A 156 10.61 -26.13 -31.05
C LEU A 156 10.10 -27.11 -32.11
N ASN A 157 10.96 -27.49 -33.04
CA ASN A 157 10.71 -28.64 -33.90
C ASN A 157 10.72 -29.92 -33.04
N LYS A 158 9.66 -30.73 -33.13
CA LYS A 158 9.47 -31.93 -32.30
C LYS A 158 10.59 -32.97 -32.44
N THR A 159 11.24 -33.05 -33.60
CA THR A 159 12.28 -34.05 -33.87
C THR A 159 13.66 -33.51 -33.54
N THR A 160 13.99 -32.30 -34.00
CA THR A 160 15.34 -31.75 -33.83
C THR A 160 15.54 -31.02 -32.50
N MET A 161 14.43 -30.70 -31.80
CA MET A 161 14.39 -29.89 -30.59
C MET A 161 15.06 -28.51 -30.74
N LYS A 162 15.20 -28.03 -31.98
CA LYS A 162 15.71 -26.70 -32.31
C LYS A 162 14.56 -25.69 -32.46
N PRO A 163 14.76 -24.42 -32.09
CA PRO A 163 13.75 -23.39 -32.29
C PRO A 163 13.48 -23.18 -33.78
N VAL A 164 12.20 -23.22 -34.15
CA VAL A 164 11.70 -22.81 -35.48
C VAL A 164 11.09 -21.42 -35.44
N TYR A 165 10.74 -20.94 -34.25
CA TYR A 165 10.26 -19.59 -34.00
C TYR A 165 10.69 -19.16 -32.59
N SER A 166 11.03 -17.88 -32.46
CA SER A 166 11.31 -17.23 -31.17
C SER A 166 10.45 -15.97 -31.09
N ALA A 167 9.66 -15.85 -30.02
CA ALA A 167 8.76 -14.73 -29.82
C ALA A 167 9.53 -13.44 -29.54
N VAL A 168 9.07 -12.33 -30.11
CA VAL A 168 9.58 -11.00 -29.77
C VAL A 168 8.91 -10.56 -28.47
N LEU A 169 9.70 -10.46 -27.39
CA LEU A 169 9.19 -10.08 -26.08
C LEU A 169 9.33 -8.58 -25.78
N ALA A 170 10.08 -7.83 -26.58
CA ALA A 170 10.24 -6.38 -26.40
C ALA A 170 9.44 -5.62 -27.45
N GLU A 171 8.69 -4.61 -27.03
CA GLU A 171 7.85 -3.77 -27.91
C GLU A 171 8.68 -3.10 -29.02
N PRO A 172 8.17 -2.92 -30.24
CA PRO A 172 8.93 -2.31 -31.32
C PRO A 172 9.30 -0.86 -31.00
N ILE A 173 10.47 -0.43 -31.47
CA ILE A 173 10.83 1.00 -31.49
C ILE A 173 9.96 1.69 -32.54
N VAL A 174 9.25 2.74 -32.14
CA VAL A 174 8.39 3.52 -33.04
C VAL A 174 9.12 4.78 -33.46
N SER A 175 9.29 4.95 -34.77
CA SER A 175 9.96 6.12 -35.34
C SER A 175 9.25 7.41 -34.93
N GLY A 176 10.02 8.43 -34.54
CA GLY A 176 9.49 9.72 -34.09
C GLY A 176 8.98 9.74 -32.64
N ILE A 177 9.04 8.62 -31.90
CA ILE A 177 8.64 8.54 -30.50
C ILE A 177 9.84 8.13 -29.63
N PRO A 178 10.65 9.09 -29.12
CA PRO A 178 11.86 8.80 -28.36
C PRO A 178 11.66 7.90 -27.14
N SER A 179 10.49 7.97 -26.49
CA SER A 179 10.17 7.14 -25.32
C SER A 179 10.12 5.64 -25.61
N THR A 180 9.97 5.24 -26.88
CA THR A 180 10.00 3.82 -27.29
C THR A 180 11.42 3.26 -27.46
N ASN A 181 12.45 4.12 -27.41
CA ASN A 181 13.85 3.72 -27.54
C ASN A 181 14.68 4.23 -26.35
N THR A 182 14.36 3.71 -25.15
CA THR A 182 15.07 4.04 -23.92
C THR A 182 15.82 2.82 -23.37
N SER A 183 16.74 3.04 -22.42
CA SER A 183 17.42 1.95 -21.71
C SER A 183 16.46 1.04 -20.92
N TYR A 184 15.22 1.49 -20.69
CA TYR A 184 14.16 0.73 -20.01
C TYR A 184 13.29 -0.08 -20.98
N ARG A 185 13.61 -0.09 -22.27
CA ARG A 185 12.95 -0.98 -23.23
C ARG A 185 13.38 -2.42 -22.95
N THR A 186 12.52 -3.14 -22.25
CA THR A 186 12.79 -4.48 -21.72
C THR A 186 12.02 -5.55 -22.45
N GLN A 187 12.46 -6.80 -22.30
CA GLN A 187 11.61 -7.94 -22.61
C GLN A 187 10.45 -7.96 -21.62
N ALA A 188 9.23 -8.22 -22.10
CA ALA A 188 8.06 -8.45 -21.27
C ALA A 188 8.33 -9.61 -20.30
N TRP A 189 7.96 -9.41 -19.04
CA TRP A 189 8.11 -10.41 -17.99
C TRP A 189 6.87 -10.44 -17.10
N PHE A 190 6.73 -11.53 -16.35
CA PHE A 190 5.71 -11.65 -15.33
C PHE A 190 6.39 -11.42 -13.97
N GLY A 191 6.06 -10.33 -13.29
CA GLY A 191 6.61 -10.03 -11.97
C GLY A 191 6.42 -11.21 -11.01
N TYR A 192 7.44 -11.52 -10.22
CA TYR A 192 7.51 -12.68 -9.31
C TYR A 192 7.58 -14.06 -9.96
N ALA A 193 7.61 -14.18 -11.30
CA ALA A 193 7.80 -15.48 -11.92
C ALA A 193 9.15 -16.10 -11.52
N PRO A 194 9.17 -17.40 -11.16
CA PRO A 194 10.42 -18.08 -10.84
C PRO A 194 11.29 -18.23 -12.09
N LYS A 195 12.60 -18.30 -11.89
CA LYS A 195 13.53 -18.69 -12.95
C LYS A 195 13.29 -20.15 -13.33
N GLY A 196 13.25 -20.47 -14.61
CA GLY A 196 13.13 -21.84 -15.08
C GLY A 196 13.21 -21.94 -16.61
N ASP A 197 13.59 -23.12 -17.09
CA ASP A 197 13.47 -23.54 -18.49
C ASP A 197 12.61 -24.80 -18.51
N VAL A 198 11.47 -24.74 -19.19
CA VAL A 198 10.50 -25.83 -19.29
C VAL A 198 10.11 -26.04 -20.74
N LYS A 199 9.93 -27.31 -21.11
CA LYS A 199 9.53 -27.73 -22.45
C LYS A 199 8.36 -28.68 -22.31
N GLY A 200 7.30 -28.41 -23.05
CA GLY A 200 6.08 -29.21 -23.02
C GLY A 200 5.16 -28.84 -24.18
N ASP A 201 4.13 -29.67 -24.38
CA ASP A 201 3.08 -29.35 -25.35
C ASP A 201 2.33 -28.09 -24.92
N LEU A 202 1.84 -27.33 -25.90
CA LEU A 202 1.05 -26.14 -25.66
C LEU A 202 -0.44 -26.48 -25.53
N VAL A 203 -1.13 -25.90 -24.54
CA VAL A 203 -2.59 -25.99 -24.39
C VAL A 203 -3.19 -24.61 -24.22
N TYR A 204 -4.23 -24.30 -25.00
CA TYR A 204 -4.97 -23.05 -24.86
C TYR A 204 -5.95 -23.15 -23.70
N VAL A 205 -5.89 -22.20 -22.77
CA VAL A 205 -6.68 -22.20 -21.52
C VAL A 205 -7.63 -21.01 -21.40
N ASN A 206 -8.03 -20.43 -22.54
CA ASN A 206 -8.93 -19.28 -22.57
C ASN A 206 -8.44 -18.11 -21.70
N TYR A 207 -9.19 -17.65 -20.69
CA TYR A 207 -8.76 -16.61 -19.76
C TYR A 207 -8.02 -17.21 -18.54
N GLY A 208 -7.81 -18.52 -18.45
CA GLY A 208 -7.17 -19.15 -17.30
C GLY A 208 -7.98 -19.00 -16.01
N SER A 209 -9.30 -18.85 -16.12
CA SER A 209 -10.21 -18.92 -14.97
C SER A 209 -10.37 -20.38 -14.52
N LYS A 210 -10.81 -20.59 -13.28
CA LYS A 210 -11.04 -21.95 -12.78
C LYS A 210 -12.04 -22.72 -13.67
N SER A 211 -13.10 -22.06 -14.13
CA SER A 211 -14.09 -22.64 -15.04
C SER A 211 -13.50 -23.05 -16.39
N ASP A 212 -12.50 -22.31 -16.90
CA ASP A 212 -11.82 -22.68 -18.16
C ASP A 212 -11.05 -23.99 -17.98
N PHE A 213 -10.34 -24.14 -16.85
CA PHE A 213 -9.63 -25.36 -16.52
C PHE A 213 -10.57 -26.53 -16.26
N ASP A 214 -11.66 -26.31 -15.51
CA ASP A 214 -12.69 -27.33 -15.26
C ASP A 214 -13.31 -27.83 -16.58
N ALA A 215 -13.58 -26.92 -17.52
CA ALA A 215 -14.12 -27.27 -18.84
C ALA A 215 -13.14 -28.13 -19.65
N LEU A 216 -11.84 -27.83 -19.61
CA LEU A 216 -10.80 -28.64 -20.26
C LEU A 216 -10.72 -30.05 -19.65
N VAL A 217 -10.76 -30.15 -18.33
CA VAL A 217 -10.77 -31.45 -17.64
C VAL A 217 -12.03 -32.25 -17.99
N ALA A 218 -13.21 -31.60 -17.99
CA ALA A 218 -14.48 -32.23 -18.39
C ALA A 218 -14.45 -32.70 -19.86
N ALA A 219 -13.69 -32.03 -20.71
CA ALA A 219 -13.42 -32.43 -22.10
C ALA A 219 -12.29 -33.47 -22.25
N ASN A 220 -11.82 -34.07 -21.15
CA ASN A 220 -10.72 -35.06 -21.12
C ASN A 220 -9.38 -34.55 -21.69
N VAL A 221 -9.10 -33.25 -21.58
CA VAL A 221 -7.80 -32.68 -21.94
C VAL A 221 -6.82 -32.91 -20.79
N ASN A 222 -5.74 -33.64 -21.02
CA ASN A 222 -4.66 -33.80 -20.04
C ASN A 222 -3.80 -32.52 -19.99
N LEU A 223 -3.71 -31.91 -18.82
CA LEU A 223 -2.96 -30.66 -18.59
C LEU A 223 -1.59 -30.89 -17.94
N THR A 224 -1.40 -32.02 -17.26
CA THR A 224 -0.18 -32.29 -16.50
C THR A 224 1.06 -32.27 -17.40
N GLY A 225 2.07 -31.48 -17.03
CA GLY A 225 3.33 -31.38 -17.78
C GLY A 225 3.25 -30.52 -19.05
N LYS A 226 2.13 -29.83 -19.30
CA LYS A 226 1.96 -28.94 -20.46
C LYS A 226 2.26 -27.47 -20.11
N ILE A 227 2.47 -26.67 -21.14
CA ILE A 227 2.56 -25.21 -21.05
C ILE A 227 1.20 -24.63 -21.46
N GLY A 228 0.58 -23.85 -20.59
CA GLY A 228 -0.65 -23.14 -20.90
C GLY A 228 -0.39 -21.87 -21.71
N ILE A 229 -1.31 -21.50 -22.60
CA ILE A 229 -1.40 -20.15 -23.17
C ILE A 229 -2.77 -19.55 -22.89
N ALA A 230 -2.78 -18.37 -22.26
CA ALA A 230 -3.97 -17.70 -21.76
C ALA A 230 -4.05 -16.25 -22.23
N ARG A 231 -5.28 -15.74 -22.35
CA ARG A 231 -5.58 -14.34 -22.64
C ARG A 231 -5.51 -13.49 -21.37
N TYR A 232 -5.03 -12.27 -21.51
CA TYR A 232 -5.30 -11.20 -20.53
C TYR A 232 -6.81 -10.90 -20.43
N GLY A 233 -7.24 -10.31 -19.31
CA GLY A 233 -8.64 -9.98 -19.02
C GLY A 233 -9.36 -11.01 -18.14
N ALA A 234 -10.64 -10.73 -17.85
CA ALA A 234 -11.59 -11.52 -17.03
C ALA A 234 -11.24 -11.77 -15.54
N ASN A 235 -9.99 -12.06 -15.21
CA ASN A 235 -9.53 -12.30 -13.84
C ASN A 235 -8.09 -11.80 -13.64
N PHE A 236 -7.72 -11.60 -12.38
CA PHE A 236 -6.36 -11.16 -12.03
C PHE A 236 -5.30 -12.14 -12.53
N ARG A 237 -4.25 -11.63 -13.16
CA ARG A 237 -3.21 -12.45 -13.82
C ARG A 237 -2.55 -13.47 -12.89
N GLY A 238 -2.37 -13.14 -11.60
CA GLY A 238 -1.82 -14.07 -10.61
C GLY A 238 -2.72 -15.29 -10.36
N LEU A 239 -4.05 -15.14 -10.48
CA LEU A 239 -4.97 -16.27 -10.35
C LEU A 239 -4.85 -17.24 -11.54
N LYS A 240 -4.50 -16.75 -12.73
CA LYS A 240 -4.25 -17.61 -13.89
C LYS A 240 -3.06 -18.54 -13.64
N VAL A 241 -1.97 -17.99 -13.08
CA VAL A 241 -0.76 -18.74 -12.68
C VAL A 241 -1.10 -19.75 -11.59
N TRP A 242 -1.81 -19.31 -10.56
CA TRP A 242 -2.27 -20.19 -9.46
C TRP A 242 -3.10 -21.36 -9.98
N ASN A 243 -4.08 -21.09 -10.85
CA ASN A 243 -4.89 -22.15 -11.46
C ASN A 243 -4.01 -23.08 -12.31
N ALA A 244 -3.20 -22.53 -13.22
CA ALA A 244 -2.31 -23.34 -14.06
C ALA A 244 -1.47 -24.34 -13.25
N GLN A 245 -0.89 -23.88 -12.13
CA GLN A 245 -0.14 -24.72 -11.20
C GLN A 245 -1.02 -25.83 -10.59
N ASN A 246 -2.22 -25.51 -10.10
CA ASN A 246 -3.12 -26.49 -9.47
C ASN A 246 -3.62 -27.57 -10.44
N TYR A 247 -3.67 -27.28 -11.74
CA TYR A 247 -4.03 -28.26 -12.78
C TYR A 247 -2.79 -28.92 -13.41
N GLY A 248 -1.60 -28.73 -12.83
CA GLY A 248 -0.38 -29.46 -13.21
C GLY A 248 0.36 -28.93 -14.44
N LEU A 249 0.03 -27.73 -14.92
CA LEU A 249 0.84 -27.06 -15.95
C LEU A 249 2.21 -26.69 -15.39
N ILE A 250 3.24 -26.80 -16.22
CA ILE A 250 4.63 -26.51 -15.87
C ILE A 250 5.09 -25.12 -16.33
N GLY A 251 4.23 -24.41 -17.08
CA GLY A 251 4.47 -23.04 -17.54
C GLY A 251 3.17 -22.39 -18.00
N LEU A 252 3.16 -21.05 -18.03
CA LEU A 252 2.03 -20.26 -18.51
C LEU A 252 2.54 -19.07 -19.33
N ILE A 253 2.06 -18.96 -20.56
CA ILE A 253 2.22 -17.80 -21.44
C ILE A 253 0.93 -16.98 -21.36
N VAL A 254 1.04 -15.66 -21.19
CA VAL A 254 -0.10 -14.75 -21.21
C VAL A 254 0.07 -13.75 -22.34
N TYR A 255 -0.97 -13.54 -23.14
CA TYR A 255 -0.95 -12.59 -24.25
C TYR A 255 -2.16 -11.65 -24.23
N SER A 256 -2.00 -10.44 -24.78
CA SER A 256 -3.10 -9.51 -25.03
C SER A 256 -3.79 -9.87 -26.34
N ASP A 257 -5.05 -10.30 -26.25
CA ASP A 257 -5.85 -10.68 -27.42
C ASP A 257 -6.43 -9.42 -28.10
N PRO A 258 -6.28 -9.24 -29.43
CA PRO A 258 -6.80 -8.07 -30.13
C PRO A 258 -8.29 -7.82 -29.96
N ILE A 259 -9.09 -8.87 -29.64
CA ILE A 259 -10.52 -8.69 -29.36
C ILE A 259 -10.79 -7.94 -28.05
N ASN A 260 -9.85 -7.99 -27.10
CA ASN A 260 -9.99 -7.41 -25.77
C ASN A 260 -9.16 -6.14 -25.58
N ASP A 261 -7.98 -6.09 -26.20
CA ASP A 261 -6.95 -5.07 -25.95
C ASP A 261 -6.34 -4.56 -27.28
N GLY A 262 -7.09 -4.68 -28.38
CA GLY A 262 -6.61 -4.34 -29.71
C GLY A 262 -7.50 -3.35 -30.46
N PHE A 263 -7.02 -3.00 -31.66
CA PHE A 263 -7.59 -2.01 -32.58
C PHE A 263 -9.08 -2.20 -32.90
N VAL A 264 -9.64 -3.38 -32.64
CA VAL A 264 -11.05 -3.71 -32.87
C VAL A 264 -11.97 -2.89 -31.96
N ASN A 265 -11.49 -2.48 -30.77
CA ASN A 265 -12.26 -1.68 -29.82
C ASN A 265 -12.11 -0.16 -30.04
N GLY A 266 -11.32 0.27 -31.04
CA GLY A 266 -11.04 1.68 -31.30
C GLY A 266 -10.04 2.31 -30.31
N PRO A 267 -9.66 3.58 -30.52
CA PRO A 267 -8.95 4.38 -29.51
C PRO A 267 -9.83 4.70 -28.30
#